data_AF-A0A286UK20-F1
#
_entry.id   AF-A0A286UK20-F1
#
_cell.length_a   1.000
_cell.length_b   1.000
_cell.length_c   1.000
_cell.angle_alpha   90.00
_cell.angle_beta   90.00
_cell.angle_gamma   90.00
#
_symmetry.space_group_name_H-M   'P 1'
#
loop_
_entity.id
_entity.type
_entity.pdbx_description
1 polymer ?
#
loop_
_entity_poly.entity_id
_entity_poly.type
_entity_poly.pdbx_seq_one_letter_code
_entity_poly.pdbx_strand_id
1 'polypeptide(L)'
;MSSVAPLMISAAERCRLPFDTPCTLYDPTYSVPQDNQTVTSLVLDKAINTVNPDSHVCRGTLDGRRVIAKFAYDSNYLAEFMKSEADNYETLKALQGTCIPRFYMHRKGSILTSDDERPKDLSCIIIEDCGNKLPPPDEMKDDEKIEVFKQFVKFHLSGYYVHFGRENIVGSPGRYRIVDFHAIDGHDCPWEGFKENDPVSHGRPFPCLSLGEVGRYMEIWKKFKKDVMILGKSYYGKDAEEFPPKKIIPYLVPDMIPITFMDIGANRETVEESLKQFKKKMDEDPNCDIKELIDSYQKNSSYTLENSDGKQFRPRFMVYEPTPPQEWM
;
A
#
# COMPACT_ATOMS: atom_id res chain seq x y z
N MET A 1 30.77 -11.13 27.27
CA MET A 1 29.46 -10.57 26.83
C MET A 1 29.72 -9.13 26.42
N SER A 2 29.40 -8.76 25.18
CA SER A 2 29.61 -7.38 24.70
C SER A 2 28.58 -6.46 25.36
N SER A 3 29.03 -5.41 26.04
CA SER A 3 28.11 -4.43 26.64
C SER A 3 27.35 -3.71 25.54
N VAL A 4 26.02 -3.72 25.62
CA VAL A 4 25.17 -3.04 24.67
C VAL A 4 25.13 -1.55 25.03
N ALA A 5 25.54 -0.69 24.09
CA ALA A 5 25.47 0.76 24.25
C ALA A 5 24.01 1.23 24.49
N PRO A 6 23.76 2.17 25.42
CA PRO A 6 22.46 2.81 25.56
C PRO A 6 22.02 3.49 24.26
N LEU A 7 20.71 3.53 24.02
CA LEU A 7 20.11 4.25 22.90
C LEU A 7 19.52 5.58 23.42
N MET A 8 20.11 6.69 23.01
CA MET A 8 19.55 8.02 23.28
C MET A 8 18.65 8.43 22.11
N ILE A 9 17.40 8.73 22.42
CA ILE A 9 16.37 9.11 21.46
C ILE A 9 16.11 10.60 21.64
N SER A 10 16.16 11.36 20.55
CA SER A 10 15.82 12.78 20.50
C SER A 10 14.86 13.02 19.35
N ALA A 11 13.97 14.00 19.46
CA ALA A 11 13.06 14.36 18.39
C ALA A 11 13.16 15.84 18.03
N ALA A 12 13.07 16.15 16.74
CA ALA A 12 12.85 17.50 16.28
C ALA A 12 11.47 17.99 16.72
N GLU A 13 11.30 19.30 16.90
CA GLU A 13 10.07 19.94 17.40
C GLU A 13 8.78 19.52 16.66
N ARG A 14 8.90 19.11 15.39
CA ARG A 14 7.78 18.70 14.55
C ARG A 14 7.44 17.20 14.64
N CYS A 15 8.24 16.41 15.34
CA CYS A 15 8.03 14.98 15.52
C CYS A 15 7.35 14.73 16.88
N ARG A 16 6.02 14.69 16.88
CA ARG A 16 5.23 14.41 18.09
C ARG A 16 5.29 12.93 18.45
N LEU A 17 5.67 12.63 19.68
CA LEU A 17 5.78 11.29 20.25
C LEU A 17 4.91 11.21 21.52
N PRO A 18 4.51 10.01 21.95
CA PRO A 18 3.72 9.84 23.17
C PRO A 18 4.60 9.85 24.44
N PHE A 19 5.89 10.16 24.30
CA PHE A 19 6.86 10.21 25.38
C PHE A 19 7.81 11.39 25.21
N ASP A 20 8.43 11.80 26.31
CA ASP A 20 9.35 12.94 26.33
C ASP A 20 10.66 12.63 25.61
N THR A 21 11.18 13.65 24.92
CA THR A 21 12.52 13.61 24.33
C THR A 21 13.32 14.87 24.69
N PRO A 22 14.65 14.77 24.87
CA PRO A 22 15.46 13.56 24.74
C PRO A 22 15.23 12.56 25.87
N CYS A 23 15.34 11.26 25.57
CA CYS A 23 15.28 10.19 26.56
C CYS A 23 16.33 9.11 26.26
N THR A 24 16.68 8.31 27.27
CA THR A 24 17.64 7.21 27.13
C THR A 24 16.93 5.91 27.42
N LEU A 25 16.99 4.97 26.48
CA LEU A 25 16.46 3.64 26.65
C LEU A 25 17.52 2.75 27.31
N TYR A 26 17.30 2.42 28.58
CA TYR A 26 18.17 1.56 29.35
C TYR A 26 17.76 0.09 29.21
N ASP A 27 18.75 -0.79 29.05
CA ASP A 27 18.52 -2.22 29.18
C ASP A 27 18.26 -2.53 30.68
N PRO A 28 17.12 -3.14 31.04
CA PRO A 28 16.78 -3.42 32.43
C PRO A 28 17.78 -4.36 33.13
N THR A 29 18.65 -5.05 32.38
CA THR A 29 19.64 -5.97 32.94
C THR A 29 20.95 -5.32 33.40
N TYR A 30 21.13 -4.00 33.18
CA TYR A 30 22.40 -3.33 33.44
C TYR A 30 22.30 -2.11 34.35
N SER A 31 23.06 -2.16 35.45
CA SER A 31 23.35 -1.02 36.33
C SER A 31 24.85 -0.70 36.22
N VAL A 32 25.22 0.18 35.29
CA VAL A 32 26.60 0.67 35.13
C VAL A 32 26.65 2.17 35.40
N PRO A 33 27.71 2.69 36.08
CA PRO A 33 27.93 4.12 36.23
C PRO A 33 28.06 4.86 34.89
N GLN A 34 27.55 6.09 34.82
CA GLN A 34 27.35 6.90 33.61
C GLN A 34 28.62 7.39 32.90
N ASP A 35 29.80 7.28 33.51
CA ASP A 35 30.99 7.97 33.01
C ASP A 35 31.70 7.16 31.90
N ASN A 36 31.63 7.67 30.65
CA ASN A 36 32.32 7.22 29.43
C ASN A 36 31.66 6.13 28.56
N GLN A 37 30.34 5.92 28.62
CA GLN A 37 29.69 5.01 27.67
C GLN A 37 29.50 5.65 26.29
N THR A 38 29.94 4.98 25.22
CA THR A 38 29.54 5.31 23.86
C THR A 38 28.04 5.10 23.74
N VAL A 39 27.28 6.16 23.44
CA VAL A 39 25.83 6.13 23.30
C VAL A 39 25.48 6.11 21.82
N THR A 40 24.56 5.24 21.42
CA THR A 40 23.97 5.27 20.08
C THR A 40 22.91 6.36 20.04
N SER A 41 23.02 7.29 19.08
CA SER A 41 22.11 8.44 18.97
C SER A 41 21.08 8.24 17.86
N LEU A 42 19.81 8.25 18.23
CA LEU A 42 18.67 8.26 17.32
C LEU A 42 18.00 9.64 17.36
N VAL A 43 18.04 10.37 16.26
CA VAL A 43 17.41 11.68 16.11
C VAL A 43 16.24 11.57 15.14
N LEU A 44 15.02 11.75 15.62
CA LEU A 44 13.77 11.62 14.87
C LEU A 44 13.40 12.95 14.23
N ASP A 45 13.14 12.96 12.92
CA ASP A 45 12.85 14.18 12.16
C ASP A 45 11.34 14.35 11.88
N LYS A 46 10.63 13.26 11.62
CA LYS A 46 9.25 13.28 11.13
C LYS A 46 8.48 12.02 11.48
N ALA A 47 7.25 12.16 11.98
CA ALA A 47 6.29 11.07 12.07
C ALA A 47 5.71 10.73 10.68
N ILE A 48 5.69 9.44 10.32
CA ILE A 48 5.20 8.96 9.01
C ILE A 48 3.79 8.35 9.12
N ASN A 49 3.51 7.61 10.19
CA ASN A 49 2.23 6.93 10.35
C ASN A 49 1.89 6.76 11.84
N THR A 50 0.67 7.13 12.20
CA THR A 50 0.08 6.94 13.53
C THR A 50 -1.36 6.43 13.33
N VAL A 51 -1.50 5.19 12.87
CA VAL A 51 -2.83 4.57 12.76
C VAL A 51 -3.33 4.14 14.15
N ASN A 52 -2.40 3.77 15.03
CA ASN A 52 -2.65 3.39 16.41
C ASN A 52 -1.90 4.38 17.34
N PRO A 53 -2.55 4.99 18.34
CA PRO A 53 -1.89 5.88 19.29
C PRO A 53 -0.77 5.24 20.09
N ASP A 54 -0.68 3.91 20.11
CA ASP A 54 0.35 3.17 20.85
C ASP A 54 1.47 2.64 19.92
N SER A 55 1.39 2.92 18.61
CA SER A 55 2.38 2.51 17.60
C SER A 55 2.79 3.69 16.71
N HIS A 56 4.05 4.09 16.80
CA HIS A 56 4.56 5.26 16.09
C HIS A 56 5.66 4.87 15.12
N VAL A 57 5.50 5.26 13.85
CA VAL A 57 6.56 5.12 12.84
C VAL A 57 7.13 6.49 12.54
N CYS A 58 8.42 6.66 12.80
CA CYS A 58 9.15 7.90 12.61
C CYS A 58 10.32 7.69 11.66
N ARG A 59 10.64 8.71 10.88
CA ARG A 59 11.88 8.82 10.14
C ARG A 59 12.91 9.56 10.99
N GLY A 60 14.18 9.31 10.75
CA GLY A 60 15.25 9.95 11.50
C GLY A 60 16.65 9.56 11.05
N THR A 61 17.62 9.78 11.94
CA THR A 61 19.00 9.34 11.77
C THR A 61 19.51 8.57 12.98
N LEU A 62 20.15 7.43 12.73
CA LEU A 62 20.90 6.64 13.71
C LEU A 62 22.39 6.88 13.46
N ASP A 63 23.07 7.57 14.38
CA ASP A 63 24.49 7.95 14.24
C ASP A 63 24.81 8.57 12.86
N GLY A 64 23.92 9.47 12.40
CA GLY A 64 24.01 10.14 11.10
C GLY A 64 23.49 9.35 9.89
N ARG A 65 23.16 8.06 10.04
CA ARG A 65 22.56 7.23 8.97
C ARG A 65 21.04 7.39 8.92
N ARG A 66 20.44 7.58 7.74
CA ARG A 66 18.98 7.62 7.58
C ARG A 66 18.32 6.29 7.97
N VAL A 67 17.29 6.37 8.82
CA VAL A 67 16.56 5.21 9.35
C VAL A 67 15.07 5.47 9.47
N ILE A 68 14.32 4.37 9.58
CA ILE A 68 12.96 4.34 10.10
C ILE A 68 13.01 3.71 11.48
N ALA A 69 12.37 4.35 12.45
CA ALA A 69 12.20 3.83 13.80
C ALA A 69 10.70 3.63 14.06
N LYS A 70 10.32 2.40 14.42
CA LYS A 70 8.96 2.07 14.85
C LYS A 70 8.99 1.85 16.36
N PHE A 71 8.02 2.38 17.07
CA PHE A 71 7.93 2.37 18.53
C PHE A 71 6.62 1.74 18.99
N ALA A 72 6.68 0.94 20.05
CA ALA A 72 5.55 0.56 20.89
C ALA A 72 5.78 1.18 22.27
N TYR A 73 4.79 1.92 22.77
CA TYR A 73 4.89 2.68 24.02
C TYR A 73 3.83 2.20 25.02
N ASP A 74 4.28 1.90 26.25
CA ASP A 74 3.48 1.44 27.40
C ASP A 74 2.46 0.33 27.08
N SER A 75 2.79 -0.52 26.09
CA SER A 75 1.92 -1.58 25.57
C SER A 75 2.68 -2.89 25.43
N ASN A 76 2.48 -3.80 26.38
CA ASN A 76 3.10 -5.13 26.34
C ASN A 76 2.70 -5.92 25.10
N TYR A 77 1.43 -5.82 24.68
CA TYR A 77 0.93 -6.47 23.47
C TYR A 77 1.72 -6.01 22.25
N LEU A 78 1.83 -4.70 22.01
CA LEU A 78 2.57 -4.17 20.86
C LEU A 78 4.08 -4.42 20.98
N ALA A 79 4.65 -4.40 22.19
CA ALA A 79 6.04 -4.73 22.40
C ALA A 79 6.38 -6.17 21.95
N GLU A 80 5.45 -7.12 22.13
CA GLU A 80 5.61 -8.49 21.62
C GLU A 80 5.49 -8.56 20.09
N PHE A 81 4.60 -7.78 19.45
CA PHE A 81 4.59 -7.68 17.97
C PHE A 81 5.90 -7.12 17.43
N MET A 82 6.45 -6.10 18.08
CA MET A 82 7.73 -5.51 17.70
C MET A 82 8.88 -6.50 17.82
N LYS A 83 8.87 -7.33 18.86
CA LYS A 83 9.83 -8.41 19.04
C LYS A 83 9.66 -9.49 17.95
N SER A 84 8.43 -9.92 17.68
CA SER A 84 8.16 -10.90 16.62
C SER A 84 8.59 -10.38 15.24
N GLU A 85 8.36 -9.10 14.95
CA GLU A 85 8.83 -8.47 13.71
C GLU A 85 10.36 -8.42 13.64
N ALA A 86 11.04 -8.09 14.75
CA ALA A 86 12.49 -8.12 14.83
C ALA A 86 13.07 -9.53 14.58
N ASP A 87 12.48 -10.55 15.20
CA ASP A 87 12.87 -11.95 15.01
C ASP A 87 12.68 -12.40 13.56
N ASN A 88 11.64 -11.89 12.89
CA ASN A 88 11.40 -12.12 11.45
C ASN A 88 12.48 -11.44 10.58
N TYR A 89 12.92 -10.22 10.90
CA TYR A 89 14.04 -9.61 10.20
C TYR A 89 15.33 -10.42 10.33
N GLU A 90 15.63 -10.96 11.51
CA GLU A 90 16.79 -11.85 11.74
C GLU A 90 16.67 -13.16 10.95
N THR A 91 15.48 -13.74 10.89
CA THR A 91 15.20 -14.93 10.05
C THR A 91 15.45 -14.64 8.57
N LEU A 92 15.07 -13.44 8.10
CA LEU A 92 15.17 -13.00 6.71
C LEU A 92 16.50 -12.31 6.37
N LYS A 93 17.56 -12.54 7.15
CA LYS A 93 18.86 -11.86 7.02
C LYS A 93 19.45 -11.86 5.61
N ALA A 94 19.27 -12.96 4.87
CA ALA A 94 19.77 -13.08 3.49
C ALA A 94 19.08 -12.15 2.48
N LEU A 95 17.89 -11.64 2.81
CA LEU A 95 17.11 -10.74 1.96
C LEU A 95 17.38 -9.27 2.23
N GLN A 96 17.96 -8.95 3.38
CA GLN A 96 18.17 -7.58 3.85
C GLN A 96 19.05 -6.75 2.91
N GLY A 97 18.64 -5.50 2.68
CA GLY A 97 19.26 -4.57 1.75
C GLY A 97 18.96 -4.89 0.28
N THR A 98 18.17 -5.93 0.00
CA THR A 98 17.81 -6.33 -1.36
C THR A 98 16.31 -6.22 -1.62
N CYS A 99 15.47 -7.15 -1.16
CA CYS A 99 14.01 -7.03 -1.26
C CYS A 99 13.37 -6.54 0.04
N ILE A 100 14.10 -6.53 1.16
CA ILE A 100 13.65 -5.99 2.44
C ILE A 100 14.69 -5.01 3.00
N PRO A 101 14.31 -4.06 3.89
CA PRO A 101 15.25 -3.16 4.55
C PRO A 101 16.35 -3.89 5.32
N ARG A 102 17.51 -3.24 5.47
CA ARG A 102 18.46 -3.68 6.51
C ARG A 102 17.86 -3.44 7.89
N PHE A 103 17.92 -4.47 8.72
CA PHE A 103 17.59 -4.38 10.14
C PHE A 103 18.84 -3.97 10.92
N TYR A 104 18.72 -2.92 11.73
CA TYR A 104 19.86 -2.44 12.52
C TYR A 104 19.78 -2.92 13.96
N MET A 105 18.62 -2.80 14.60
CA MET A 105 18.42 -3.30 15.96
C MET A 105 16.96 -3.35 16.37
N HIS A 106 16.70 -4.18 17.39
CA HIS A 106 15.56 -4.09 18.29
C HIS A 106 16.06 -3.74 19.69
N ARG A 107 15.35 -2.85 20.37
CA ARG A 107 15.61 -2.46 21.76
C ARG A 107 14.32 -2.45 22.54
N LYS A 108 14.38 -2.92 23.78
CA LYS A 108 13.30 -2.81 24.77
C LYS A 108 13.92 -2.31 26.07
N GLY A 109 13.23 -1.41 26.73
CA GLY A 109 13.64 -0.85 28.02
C GLY A 109 12.52 -0.01 28.60
N SER A 110 12.84 0.78 29.62
CA SER A 110 11.88 1.71 30.22
C SER A 110 12.45 3.12 30.21
N ILE A 111 11.55 4.10 30.10
CA ILE A 111 11.85 5.54 30.12
C ILE A 111 11.02 6.22 31.21
N LEU A 112 11.51 7.35 31.72
CA LEU A 112 10.73 8.22 32.59
C LEU A 112 10.09 9.31 31.74
N THR A 113 8.86 9.69 32.08
CA THR A 113 8.19 10.85 31.50
C THR A 113 7.97 11.91 32.58
N SER A 114 7.79 13.16 32.17
CA SER A 114 7.59 14.31 33.05
C SER A 114 6.19 14.33 33.66
N ASP A 115 5.24 13.62 33.08
CA ASP A 115 3.84 13.53 33.48
C ASP A 115 3.51 12.29 34.33
N ASP A 116 4.41 11.30 34.41
CA ASP A 116 4.24 10.08 35.21
C ASP A 116 5.54 9.67 35.90
N GLU A 117 5.52 9.59 37.23
CA GLU A 117 6.68 9.15 38.03
C GLU A 117 7.00 7.65 37.82
N ARG A 118 6.08 6.88 37.24
CA ARG A 118 6.28 5.47 36.93
C ARG A 118 7.06 5.30 35.61
N PRO A 119 8.12 4.47 35.58
CA PRO A 119 8.77 4.08 34.34
C PRO A 119 7.78 3.45 33.35
N LYS A 120 7.85 3.92 32.10
CA LYS A 120 7.03 3.48 30.98
C LYS A 120 7.84 2.59 30.06
N ASP A 121 7.25 1.49 29.63
CA ASP A 121 7.94 0.56 28.75
C ASP A 121 7.99 1.11 27.32
N LEU A 122 9.16 0.98 26.69
CA LEU A 122 9.38 1.39 25.31
C LEU A 122 10.10 0.26 24.57
N SER A 123 9.53 -0.15 23.44
CA SER A 123 10.12 -1.13 22.52
C SER A 123 10.25 -0.48 21.15
N CYS A 124 11.41 -0.61 20.50
CA CYS A 124 11.63 -0.03 19.18
C CYS A 124 12.41 -0.96 18.26
N ILE A 125 12.05 -0.97 16.97
CA ILE A 125 12.88 -1.51 15.89
C ILE A 125 13.40 -0.35 15.04
N ILE A 126 14.64 -0.48 14.58
CA ILE A 126 15.29 0.49 13.71
C ILE A 126 15.74 -0.23 12.44
N ILE A 127 15.28 0.28 11.30
CA ILE A 127 15.52 -0.29 9.97
C ILE A 127 15.98 0.78 8.98
N GLU A 128 16.50 0.35 7.84
CA GLU A 128 16.88 1.21 6.71
C GLU A 128 15.71 2.10 6.24
N ASP A 129 15.98 3.39 6.02
CA ASP A 129 15.04 4.30 5.36
C ASP A 129 15.07 4.06 3.85
N CYS A 130 14.12 3.25 3.39
CA CYS A 130 14.06 2.85 1.99
C CYS A 130 13.29 3.84 1.11
N GLY A 131 12.65 4.88 1.67
CA GLY A 131 11.88 5.87 0.92
C GLY A 131 10.42 5.95 1.33
N ASN A 132 9.56 6.41 0.42
CA ASN A 132 8.14 6.65 0.69
C ASN A 132 7.27 5.46 0.29
N LYS A 133 6.02 5.44 0.75
CA LYS A 133 5.02 4.44 0.36
C LYS A 133 4.82 4.44 -1.16
N LEU A 134 4.48 3.28 -1.70
CA LEU A 134 4.18 3.11 -3.12
C LEU A 134 2.98 3.98 -3.54
N PRO A 135 3.05 4.68 -4.68
CA PRO A 135 1.87 5.33 -5.26
C PRO A 135 0.81 4.30 -5.70
N PRO A 136 -0.44 4.73 -5.97
CA PRO A 136 -1.42 3.90 -6.66
C PRO A 136 -0.86 3.27 -7.95
N PRO A 137 -1.24 2.01 -8.30
CA PRO A 137 -0.75 1.37 -9.51
C PRO A 137 -0.98 2.16 -10.80
N ASP A 138 -2.08 2.89 -10.92
CA ASP A 138 -2.41 3.72 -12.10
C ASP A 138 -1.45 4.91 -12.28
N GLU A 139 -0.73 5.33 -11.24
CA GLU A 139 0.31 6.35 -11.28
C GLU A 139 1.71 5.77 -11.56
N MET A 140 1.86 4.44 -11.56
CA MET A 140 3.14 3.76 -11.76
C MET A 140 3.38 3.38 -13.22
N LYS A 141 4.64 3.44 -13.64
CA LYS A 141 5.06 2.89 -14.94
C LYS A 141 5.05 1.35 -14.92
N ASP A 142 4.88 0.75 -16.10
CA ASP A 142 4.83 -0.72 -16.27
C ASP A 142 6.13 -1.40 -15.78
N ASP A 143 7.30 -0.78 -15.97
CA ASP A 143 8.60 -1.28 -15.50
C ASP A 143 8.71 -1.25 -13.97
N GLU A 144 8.21 -0.20 -13.32
CA GLU A 144 8.16 -0.10 -11.85
C GLU A 144 7.22 -1.14 -11.24
N LYS A 145 6.04 -1.36 -11.84
CA LYS A 145 5.09 -2.42 -11.43
C LYS A 145 5.79 -3.78 -11.44
N ILE A 146 6.47 -4.10 -12.54
CA ILE A 146 7.25 -5.33 -12.70
C ILE A 146 8.36 -5.43 -11.65
N GLU A 147 9.03 -4.33 -11.32
CA GLU A 147 10.07 -4.33 -10.31
C GLU A 147 9.53 -4.64 -8.92
N VAL A 148 8.42 -4.03 -8.51
CA VAL A 148 7.77 -4.34 -7.23
C VAL A 148 7.40 -5.81 -7.16
N PHE A 149 6.79 -6.34 -8.22
CA PHE A 149 6.48 -7.76 -8.29
C PHE A 149 7.72 -8.65 -8.17
N LYS A 150 8.83 -8.29 -8.83
CA LYS A 150 10.12 -9.00 -8.69
C LYS A 150 10.62 -9.04 -7.24
N GLN A 151 10.33 -8.03 -6.40
CA GLN A 151 10.67 -8.08 -4.98
C GLN A 151 9.88 -9.18 -4.24
N PHE A 152 8.58 -9.31 -4.52
CA PHE A 152 7.76 -10.40 -3.95
C PHE A 152 8.18 -11.76 -4.46
N VAL A 153 8.52 -11.87 -5.75
CA VAL A 153 9.10 -13.10 -6.31
C VAL A 153 10.34 -13.51 -5.53
N LYS A 154 11.28 -12.59 -5.32
CA LYS A 154 12.51 -12.87 -4.59
C LYS A 154 12.23 -13.32 -3.15
N PHE A 155 11.27 -12.68 -2.50
CA PHE A 155 10.84 -13.06 -1.16
C PHE A 155 10.23 -14.47 -1.14
N HIS A 156 9.31 -14.76 -2.06
CA HIS A 156 8.68 -16.09 -2.20
C HIS A 156 9.67 -17.21 -2.46
N LEU A 157 10.62 -16.99 -3.37
CA LEU A 157 11.64 -17.99 -3.71
C LEU A 157 12.65 -18.24 -2.58
N SER A 158 12.63 -17.42 -1.52
CA SER A 158 13.42 -17.68 -0.31
C SER A 158 12.71 -18.59 0.71
N GLY A 159 11.51 -19.08 0.37
CA GLY A 159 10.75 -20.01 1.21
C GLY A 159 9.78 -19.34 2.18
N TYR A 160 9.45 -18.06 1.97
CA TYR A 160 8.59 -17.29 2.85
C TYR A 160 7.50 -16.54 2.09
N TYR A 161 6.39 -16.28 2.76
CA TYR A 161 5.27 -15.48 2.28
C TYR A 161 4.94 -14.38 3.29
N VAL A 162 4.53 -13.22 2.77
CA VAL A 162 3.99 -12.09 3.53
C VAL A 162 2.75 -11.57 2.81
N HIS A 163 1.72 -11.21 3.58
CA HIS A 163 0.49 -10.67 3.01
C HIS A 163 0.78 -9.38 2.23
N PHE A 164 0.28 -9.32 1.00
CA PHE A 164 0.43 -8.14 0.18
C PHE A 164 -0.41 -6.98 0.72
N GLY A 165 0.24 -5.88 1.05
CA GLY A 165 -0.39 -4.58 1.30
C GLY A 165 0.42 -3.50 0.59
N ARG A 166 -0.24 -2.56 -0.08
CA ARG A 166 0.47 -1.46 -0.78
C ARG A 166 1.32 -0.66 0.21
N GLU A 167 0.78 -0.45 1.40
CA GLU A 167 1.43 0.21 2.53
C GLU A 167 2.67 -0.51 3.05
N ASN A 168 2.81 -1.80 2.73
CA ASN A 168 3.95 -2.65 3.09
C ASN A 168 5.05 -2.62 2.02
N ILE A 169 5.01 -1.65 1.12
CA ILE A 169 6.01 -1.44 0.08
C ILE A 169 6.45 0.01 0.12
N VAL A 170 7.76 0.21 0.23
CA VAL A 170 8.36 1.53 0.23
C VAL A 170 9.50 1.59 -0.77
N GLY A 171 9.71 2.77 -1.34
CA GLY A 171 10.94 3.13 -2.01
C GLY A 171 10.75 4.02 -3.21
N SER A 172 11.63 3.81 -4.17
CA SER A 172 11.70 4.55 -5.43
C SER A 172 12.04 3.56 -6.55
N PRO A 173 11.81 3.93 -7.83
CA PRO A 173 12.26 3.12 -8.95
C PRO A 173 13.70 2.61 -8.78
N GLY A 174 13.91 1.32 -9.00
CA GLY A 174 15.17 0.59 -8.82
C GLY A 174 15.47 0.14 -7.38
N ARG A 175 14.68 0.54 -6.39
CA ARG A 175 14.99 0.37 -4.96
C ARG A 175 13.76 0.08 -4.08
N TYR A 176 12.74 -0.57 -4.62
CA TYR A 176 11.58 -0.97 -3.82
C TYR A 176 11.93 -2.04 -2.77
N ARG A 177 11.29 -1.97 -1.60
CA ARG A 177 11.47 -2.87 -0.46
C ARG A 177 10.13 -3.22 0.18
N ILE A 178 9.99 -4.47 0.60
CA ILE A 178 8.86 -4.96 1.39
C ILE A 178 9.14 -4.68 2.87
N VAL A 179 8.13 -4.22 3.62
CA VAL A 179 8.23 -3.88 5.05
C VAL A 179 7.07 -4.48 5.84
N ASP A 180 7.07 -4.25 7.17
CA ASP A 180 6.03 -4.66 8.12
C ASP A 180 5.88 -6.19 8.28
N PHE A 181 6.94 -6.84 8.76
CA PHE A 181 7.00 -8.30 8.93
C PHE A 181 6.43 -8.76 10.28
N HIS A 182 5.31 -8.20 10.71
CA HIS A 182 4.66 -8.62 11.96
C HIS A 182 4.20 -10.09 11.90
N ALA A 183 3.91 -10.60 10.70
CA ALA A 183 3.62 -12.00 10.43
C ALA A 183 4.27 -12.40 9.09
N ILE A 184 5.03 -13.50 9.12
CA ILE A 184 5.52 -14.18 7.92
C ILE A 184 5.21 -15.66 8.07
N ASP A 185 4.90 -16.31 6.96
CA ASP A 185 4.64 -17.75 6.93
C ASP A 185 5.70 -18.45 6.08
N GLY A 186 6.05 -19.68 6.46
CA GLY A 186 6.80 -20.57 5.57
C GLY A 186 5.99 -20.86 4.31
N HIS A 187 6.64 -20.83 3.16
CA HIS A 187 5.98 -20.97 1.87
C HIS A 187 6.82 -21.80 0.91
N ASP A 188 6.30 -22.95 0.49
CA ASP A 188 6.84 -23.69 -0.66
C ASP A 188 6.19 -23.16 -1.93
N CYS A 189 6.91 -22.31 -2.66
CA CYS A 189 6.37 -21.64 -3.82
C CYS A 189 6.36 -22.59 -5.03
N PRO A 190 5.19 -22.98 -5.58
CA PRO A 190 5.14 -23.88 -6.74
C PRO A 190 5.47 -23.16 -8.05
N TRP A 191 5.84 -21.89 -8.00
CA TRP A 191 6.07 -21.08 -9.19
C TRP A 191 7.54 -21.11 -9.60
N GLU A 192 7.81 -21.68 -10.76
CA GLU A 192 9.17 -21.88 -11.30
C GLU A 192 9.79 -20.61 -11.93
N GLY A 193 9.15 -19.45 -11.72
CA GLY A 193 9.67 -18.14 -12.15
C GLY A 193 8.90 -17.48 -13.29
N PHE A 194 9.24 -16.22 -13.54
CA PHE A 194 8.59 -15.38 -14.54
C PHE A 194 9.00 -15.80 -15.95
N LYS A 195 8.05 -16.31 -16.73
CA LYS A 195 8.20 -16.45 -18.18
C LYS A 195 7.51 -15.23 -18.79
N GLU A 196 8.23 -14.44 -19.57
CA GLU A 196 7.74 -13.19 -20.19
C GLU A 196 6.51 -13.42 -21.08
N ASN A 197 6.31 -14.67 -21.50
CA ASN A 197 5.14 -15.18 -22.23
C ASN A 197 4.34 -16.20 -21.42
N ASP A 198 4.31 -16.13 -20.09
CA ASP A 198 3.24 -16.76 -19.32
C ASP A 198 2.03 -15.82 -19.41
N PRO A 199 1.10 -16.00 -20.37
CA PRO A 199 -0.24 -15.53 -20.11
C PRO A 199 -0.62 -16.24 -18.81
N VAL A 200 -1.26 -15.54 -17.88
CA VAL A 200 -2.12 -16.20 -16.89
C VAL A 200 -3.15 -16.96 -17.72
N SER A 201 -2.78 -18.18 -18.09
CA SER A 201 -3.29 -18.86 -19.28
C SER A 201 -4.76 -19.13 -19.04
N HIS A 202 -5.57 -18.92 -20.08
CA HIS A 202 -7.02 -18.99 -20.01
C HIS A 202 -7.49 -20.18 -19.16
N GLY A 203 -8.14 -19.88 -18.04
CA GLY A 203 -8.76 -20.88 -17.17
C GLY A 203 -7.84 -21.65 -16.21
N ARG A 204 -6.51 -21.42 -16.22
CA ARG A 204 -5.63 -22.05 -15.21
C ARG A 204 -5.35 -21.10 -14.05
N PRO A 205 -5.48 -21.56 -12.79
CA PRO A 205 -5.08 -20.77 -11.64
C PRO A 205 -3.57 -20.48 -11.71
N PHE A 206 -3.18 -19.26 -11.34
CA PHE A 206 -1.77 -18.92 -11.20
C PHE A 206 -1.16 -19.81 -10.10
N PRO A 207 0.03 -20.42 -10.28
CA PRO A 207 0.53 -21.46 -9.37
C PRO A 207 0.63 -21.03 -7.91
N CYS A 208 1.06 -19.79 -7.64
CA CYS A 208 1.13 -19.22 -6.30
C CYS A 208 0.05 -18.13 -6.13
N LEU A 209 -1.01 -18.42 -5.37
CA LEU A 209 -2.14 -17.48 -5.19
C LEU A 209 -1.68 -16.07 -4.79
N SER A 210 -0.76 -15.96 -3.82
CA SER A 210 -0.21 -14.68 -3.36
C SER A 210 0.47 -13.88 -4.48
N LEU A 211 1.42 -14.48 -5.22
CA LEU A 211 2.05 -13.79 -6.36
C LEU A 211 1.00 -13.47 -7.45
N GLY A 212 -0.02 -14.33 -7.60
CA GLY A 212 -1.18 -14.07 -8.44
C GLY A 212 -1.97 -12.83 -8.02
N GLU A 213 -2.06 -12.54 -6.72
CA GLU A 213 -2.71 -11.34 -6.17
C GLU A 213 -1.83 -10.11 -6.35
N VAL A 214 -0.52 -10.19 -6.03
CA VAL A 214 0.43 -9.08 -6.22
C VAL A 214 0.43 -8.63 -7.68
N GLY A 215 0.60 -9.54 -8.63
CA GLY A 215 0.65 -9.15 -10.04
C GLY A 215 -0.71 -8.71 -10.60
N ARG A 216 -1.84 -9.07 -9.95
CA ARG A 216 -3.17 -8.53 -10.31
C ARG A 216 -3.30 -7.10 -9.80
N TYR A 217 -2.90 -6.86 -8.55
CA TYR A 217 -2.89 -5.53 -7.96
C TYR A 217 -1.97 -4.57 -8.73
N MET A 218 -0.78 -5.04 -9.10
CA MET A 218 0.18 -4.29 -9.91
C MET A 218 -0.20 -4.24 -11.40
N GLU A 219 -1.35 -4.77 -11.80
CA GLU A 219 -1.82 -4.80 -13.20
C GLU A 219 -0.84 -5.46 -14.20
N ILE A 220 0.10 -6.28 -13.70
CA ILE A 220 1.08 -7.04 -14.49
C ILE A 220 0.40 -8.19 -15.18
N TRP A 221 -0.43 -8.90 -14.41
CA TRP A 221 -1.38 -9.84 -14.95
C TRP A 221 -2.43 -9.00 -15.64
N LYS A 222 -2.13 -8.62 -16.88
CA LYS A 222 -3.11 -8.16 -17.86
C LYS A 222 -4.02 -9.34 -18.15
N LYS A 223 -4.83 -9.75 -17.16
CA LYS A 223 -6.12 -10.32 -17.42
C LYS A 223 -6.88 -9.18 -18.08
N PHE A 224 -6.75 -9.23 -19.41
CA PHE A 224 -7.50 -8.46 -20.37
C PHE A 224 -7.10 -6.97 -20.36
N LYS A 225 -6.32 -6.54 -21.37
CA LYS A 225 -6.15 -5.11 -21.75
C LYS A 225 -7.47 -4.33 -21.93
N LYS A 226 -8.59 -5.00 -21.73
CA LYS A 226 -9.95 -4.62 -21.97
C LYS A 226 -10.73 -5.35 -20.88
N ASP A 227 -10.58 -4.92 -19.64
CA ASP A 227 -11.53 -5.26 -18.60
C ASP A 227 -12.29 -4.00 -18.18
N VAL A 228 -13.60 -4.15 -18.11
CA VAL A 228 -14.52 -3.06 -17.80
C VAL A 228 -15.49 -3.61 -16.76
N MET A 229 -15.60 -2.94 -15.61
CA MET A 229 -16.58 -3.29 -14.60
C MET A 229 -17.76 -2.33 -14.67
N ILE A 230 -18.95 -2.87 -14.92
CA ILE A 230 -20.20 -2.13 -14.99
C ILE A 230 -21.14 -2.74 -13.96
N LEU A 231 -21.47 -1.95 -12.93
CA LEU A 231 -22.43 -2.34 -11.88
C LEU A 231 -22.18 -3.76 -11.34
N GLY A 232 -20.93 -4.05 -10.96
CA GLY A 232 -20.49 -5.32 -10.38
C GLY A 232 -20.31 -6.47 -11.37
N LYS A 233 -20.56 -6.29 -12.67
CA LYS A 233 -20.25 -7.29 -13.72
C LYS A 233 -18.98 -6.90 -14.46
N SER A 234 -18.07 -7.86 -14.61
CA SER A 234 -16.82 -7.67 -15.35
C SER A 234 -16.94 -8.17 -16.80
N TYR A 235 -16.51 -7.33 -17.71
CA TYR A 235 -16.35 -7.58 -19.14
C TYR A 235 -14.89 -7.77 -19.49
N TYR A 236 -14.60 -8.60 -20.48
CA TYR A 236 -13.23 -8.99 -20.81
C TYR A 236 -12.99 -9.09 -22.32
N GLY A 237 -11.79 -8.74 -22.77
CA GLY A 237 -11.36 -8.97 -24.16
C GLY A 237 -12.22 -8.20 -25.15
N LYS A 238 -12.79 -8.90 -26.15
CA LYS A 238 -13.65 -8.28 -27.17
C LYS A 238 -14.91 -7.67 -26.57
N ASP A 239 -15.50 -8.29 -25.56
CA ASP A 239 -16.73 -7.78 -24.94
C ASP A 239 -16.49 -6.43 -24.25
N ALA A 240 -15.28 -6.21 -23.73
CA ALA A 240 -14.88 -4.94 -23.14
C ALA A 240 -14.57 -3.85 -24.19
N GLU A 241 -14.34 -4.21 -25.46
CA GLU A 241 -14.13 -3.24 -26.57
C GLU A 241 -15.39 -2.47 -26.90
N GLU A 242 -16.54 -3.06 -26.59
CA GLU A 242 -17.86 -2.43 -26.77
C GLU A 242 -18.09 -1.28 -25.80
N PHE A 243 -17.24 -1.12 -24.78
CA PHE A 243 -17.41 -0.12 -23.74
C PHE A 243 -16.32 0.97 -23.78
N PRO A 244 -16.59 2.14 -23.17
CA PRO A 244 -15.61 3.21 -23.02
C PRO A 244 -14.40 2.77 -22.19
N PRO A 245 -13.23 3.45 -22.30
CA PRO A 245 -12.08 3.15 -21.48
C PRO A 245 -12.41 3.18 -19.98
N LYS A 246 -11.87 2.21 -19.22
CA LYS A 246 -12.06 2.07 -17.76
C LYS A 246 -11.93 3.39 -16.99
N LYS A 247 -10.99 4.25 -17.38
CA LYS A 247 -10.75 5.56 -16.75
C LYS A 247 -11.93 6.53 -16.82
N ILE A 248 -12.82 6.41 -17.81
CA ILE A 248 -13.97 7.32 -17.96
C ILE A 248 -15.31 6.71 -17.54
N ILE A 249 -15.39 5.38 -17.37
CA ILE A 249 -16.60 4.68 -16.95
C ILE A 249 -17.21 5.22 -15.65
N PRO A 250 -16.44 5.56 -14.60
CA PRO A 250 -17.03 6.10 -13.37
C PRO A 250 -17.85 7.38 -13.59
N TYR A 251 -17.56 8.16 -14.64
CA TYR A 251 -18.29 9.39 -14.97
C TYR A 251 -19.51 9.14 -15.88
N LEU A 252 -19.58 7.96 -16.50
CA LEU A 252 -20.67 7.55 -17.38
C LEU A 252 -21.64 6.59 -16.71
N VAL A 253 -21.25 6.01 -15.58
CA VAL A 253 -22.10 5.19 -14.72
C VAL A 253 -22.72 6.11 -13.66
N PRO A 254 -24.05 6.09 -13.51
CA PRO A 254 -24.73 6.85 -12.47
C PRO A 254 -24.21 6.56 -11.07
N ASP A 255 -24.14 7.59 -10.24
CA ASP A 255 -24.02 7.43 -8.81
C ASP A 255 -25.31 6.81 -8.27
N MET A 256 -25.19 5.57 -7.78
CA MET A 256 -26.30 4.67 -7.47
C MET A 256 -26.58 4.65 -5.96
N ILE A 257 -26.55 5.80 -5.31
CA ILE A 257 -26.86 5.93 -3.88
C ILE A 257 -28.29 6.48 -3.70
N PRO A 258 -29.19 5.81 -2.94
CA PRO A 258 -29.05 4.52 -2.27
C PRO A 258 -29.93 3.47 -2.95
N ILE A 259 -29.39 2.74 -3.93
CA ILE A 259 -30.13 1.69 -4.63
C ILE A 259 -29.63 0.31 -4.15
N THR A 260 -30.53 -0.67 -4.05
CA THR A 260 -30.23 -2.01 -3.52
C THR A 260 -29.50 -2.89 -4.55
N PHE A 261 -28.97 -4.04 -4.11
CA PHE A 261 -28.38 -5.02 -5.03
C PHE A 261 -29.35 -5.51 -6.11
N MET A 262 -30.66 -5.56 -5.81
CA MET A 262 -31.67 -5.96 -6.82
C MET A 262 -31.79 -4.90 -7.93
N ASP A 263 -31.60 -3.63 -7.58
CA ASP A 263 -31.72 -2.51 -8.51
C ASP A 263 -30.50 -2.40 -9.43
N ILE A 264 -29.33 -2.82 -8.93
CA ILE A 264 -28.13 -3.02 -9.75
C ILE A 264 -28.41 -4.02 -10.88
N GLY A 265 -29.13 -5.11 -10.59
CA GLY A 265 -29.49 -6.12 -11.59
C GLY A 265 -30.47 -5.57 -12.62
N ALA A 266 -31.56 -4.93 -12.17
CA ALA A 266 -32.63 -4.42 -13.04
C ALA A 266 -32.16 -3.34 -14.02
N ASN A 267 -31.19 -2.52 -13.64
CA ASN A 267 -30.70 -1.40 -14.44
C ASN A 267 -29.48 -1.72 -15.31
N ARG A 268 -28.89 -2.92 -15.16
CA ARG A 268 -27.59 -3.23 -15.75
C ARG A 268 -27.60 -3.13 -17.28
N GLU A 269 -28.59 -3.73 -17.93
CA GLU A 269 -28.69 -3.75 -19.39
C GLU A 269 -28.87 -2.34 -19.97
N THR A 270 -29.69 -1.51 -19.33
CA THR A 270 -29.90 -0.10 -19.71
C THR A 270 -28.60 0.70 -19.64
N VAL A 271 -27.83 0.54 -18.56
CA VAL A 271 -26.53 1.21 -18.41
C VAL A 271 -25.52 0.67 -19.43
N GLU A 272 -25.48 -0.63 -19.66
CA GLU A 272 -24.60 -1.25 -20.65
C GLU A 272 -24.87 -0.73 -22.07
N GLU A 273 -26.13 -0.71 -22.50
CA GLU A 273 -26.51 -0.21 -23.82
C GLU A 273 -26.15 1.27 -23.99
N SER A 274 -26.37 2.08 -22.96
CA SER A 274 -26.02 3.49 -22.99
C SER A 274 -24.50 3.72 -23.08
N LEU A 275 -23.70 2.91 -22.38
CA LEU A 275 -22.24 2.95 -22.48
C LEU A 275 -21.74 2.50 -23.87
N LYS A 276 -22.38 1.51 -24.50
CA LYS A 276 -22.07 1.09 -25.88
C LYS A 276 -22.36 2.20 -26.88
N GLN A 277 -23.47 2.92 -26.70
CA GLN A 277 -23.79 4.08 -27.54
C GLN A 277 -22.78 5.22 -27.36
N PHE A 278 -22.32 5.48 -26.13
CA PHE A 278 -21.24 6.43 -25.88
C PHE A 278 -19.96 5.99 -26.61
N LYS A 279 -19.57 4.72 -26.46
CA LYS A 279 -18.38 4.15 -27.11
C LYS A 279 -18.43 4.32 -28.62
N LYS A 280 -19.57 4.04 -29.24
CA LYS A 280 -19.78 4.23 -30.68
C LYS A 280 -19.51 5.68 -31.12
N LYS A 281 -20.06 6.66 -30.41
CA LYS A 281 -19.83 8.08 -30.71
C LYS A 281 -18.36 8.48 -30.55
N MET A 282 -17.71 7.97 -29.51
CA MET A 282 -16.29 8.20 -29.25
C MET A 282 -15.41 7.59 -30.35
N ASP A 283 -15.78 6.44 -30.90
CA ASP A 283 -15.03 5.77 -31.98
C ASP A 283 -15.25 6.43 -33.35
N GLU A 284 -16.43 7.03 -33.58
CA GLU A 284 -16.75 7.77 -34.80
C GLU A 284 -15.92 9.05 -34.96
N ASP A 285 -15.50 9.66 -33.84
CA ASP A 285 -14.60 10.82 -33.82
C ASP A 285 -13.41 10.62 -32.86
N PRO A 286 -12.29 10.04 -33.34
CA PRO A 286 -11.11 9.80 -32.51
C PRO A 286 -10.44 11.07 -31.96
N ASN A 287 -10.77 12.25 -32.49
CA ASN A 287 -10.22 13.54 -32.05
C ASN A 287 -11.19 14.32 -31.16
N CYS A 288 -12.32 13.71 -30.75
CA CYS A 288 -13.29 14.40 -29.91
C CYS A 288 -12.68 14.81 -28.56
N ASP A 289 -13.09 15.97 -28.06
CA ASP A 289 -12.81 16.34 -26.69
C ASP A 289 -13.63 15.44 -25.77
N ILE A 290 -12.94 14.52 -25.07
CA ILE A 290 -13.55 13.54 -24.17
C ILE A 290 -14.40 14.25 -23.10
N LYS A 291 -13.98 15.43 -22.63
CA LYS A 291 -14.73 16.18 -21.62
C LYS A 291 -16.06 16.67 -22.18
N GLU A 292 -16.05 17.31 -23.34
CA GLU A 292 -17.27 17.79 -23.99
C GLU A 292 -18.22 16.62 -24.32
N LEU A 293 -17.68 15.47 -24.71
CA LEU A 293 -18.47 14.27 -24.98
C LEU A 293 -19.13 13.72 -23.71
N ILE A 294 -18.40 13.67 -22.58
CA ILE A 294 -18.97 13.28 -21.28
C ILE A 294 -20.05 14.27 -20.86
N ASP A 295 -19.79 15.57 -20.92
CA ASP A 295 -20.75 16.61 -20.52
C ASP A 295 -22.03 16.55 -21.37
N SER A 296 -21.89 16.34 -22.69
CA SER A 296 -23.01 16.15 -23.59
C SER A 296 -23.80 14.89 -23.28
N TYR A 297 -23.12 13.77 -22.98
CA TYR A 297 -23.77 12.53 -22.60
C TYR A 297 -24.55 12.69 -21.29
N GLN A 298 -23.95 13.27 -20.24
CA GLN A 298 -24.61 13.47 -18.94
C GLN A 298 -25.80 14.44 -19.03
N LYS A 299 -25.71 15.47 -19.88
CA LYS A 299 -26.79 16.44 -20.10
C LYS A 299 -27.94 15.85 -20.89
N ASN A 300 -27.65 15.00 -21.87
CA ASN A 300 -28.61 14.45 -22.82
C ASN A 300 -29.00 12.99 -22.53
N SER A 301 -28.46 12.36 -21.48
CA SER A 301 -28.79 10.99 -21.11
C SER A 301 -30.28 10.93 -20.78
N SER A 302 -31.06 10.39 -21.70
CA SER A 302 -32.51 10.30 -21.61
C SER A 302 -32.99 9.02 -20.94
N TYR A 303 -32.09 8.10 -20.59
CA TYR A 303 -32.47 6.84 -19.97
C TYR A 303 -32.87 7.06 -18.51
N THR A 304 -34.02 6.49 -18.14
CA THR A 304 -34.49 6.42 -16.77
C THR A 304 -34.06 5.10 -16.16
N LEU A 305 -33.70 5.13 -14.88
CA LEU A 305 -33.43 3.93 -14.10
C LEU A 305 -34.63 3.63 -13.22
N GLU A 306 -34.81 2.37 -12.85
CA GLU A 306 -35.92 1.88 -12.02
C GLU A 306 -35.40 1.41 -10.66
N ASN A 307 -36.05 1.79 -9.57
CA ASN A 307 -35.72 1.27 -8.24
C ASN A 307 -36.55 0.01 -7.92
N SER A 308 -36.34 -0.56 -6.73
CA SER A 308 -36.98 -1.82 -6.31
C SER A 308 -38.49 -1.74 -6.20
N ASP A 309 -39.02 -0.52 -6.12
CA ASP A 309 -40.45 -0.22 -6.04
C ASP A 309 -41.08 0.04 -7.43
N GLY A 310 -40.31 -0.15 -8.50
CA GLY A 310 -40.73 0.12 -9.88
C GLY A 310 -40.77 1.61 -10.25
N LYS A 311 -40.22 2.49 -9.41
CA LYS A 311 -40.23 3.93 -9.63
C LYS A 311 -39.06 4.33 -10.51
N GLN A 312 -39.39 4.99 -11.62
CA GLN A 312 -38.39 5.56 -12.51
C GLN A 312 -37.78 6.85 -11.93
N PHE A 313 -36.47 7.01 -12.10
CA PHE A 313 -35.74 8.22 -11.73
C PHE A 313 -34.66 8.55 -12.77
N ARG A 314 -34.23 9.82 -12.77
CA ARG A 314 -33.08 10.23 -13.57
C ARG A 314 -31.79 10.06 -12.77
N PRO A 315 -30.79 9.38 -13.32
CA PRO A 315 -29.51 9.19 -12.64
C PRO A 315 -28.77 10.52 -12.43
N ARG A 316 -27.99 10.59 -11.36
CA ARG A 316 -26.95 11.61 -11.18
C ARG A 316 -25.61 11.00 -11.59
N PHE A 317 -24.73 11.80 -12.19
CA PHE A 317 -23.40 11.36 -12.58
C PHE A 317 -22.33 12.10 -11.79
N MET A 318 -21.15 11.50 -11.68
CA MET A 318 -19.98 12.21 -11.16
C MET A 318 -19.50 13.26 -12.15
N VAL A 319 -19.00 14.38 -11.64
CA VAL A 319 -18.39 15.44 -12.47
C VAL A 319 -17.04 14.97 -12.96
N TYR A 320 -16.79 15.09 -14.27
CA TYR A 320 -15.49 14.80 -14.84
C TYR A 320 -14.57 16.02 -14.73
N GLU A 321 -13.54 15.92 -13.89
CA GLU A 321 -12.45 16.90 -13.82
C GLU A 321 -11.21 16.27 -14.46
N PRO A 322 -10.79 16.71 -15.67
CA PRO A 322 -9.57 16.20 -16.26
C PRO A 322 -8.39 16.56 -15.35
N THR A 323 -7.58 15.56 -15.02
CA THR A 323 -6.28 15.80 -14.40
C THR A 323 -5.48 16.74 -15.32
N PRO A 324 -4.98 17.89 -14.83
CA PRO A 324 -4.17 18.77 -15.66
C PRO A 324 -3.02 17.97 -16.29
N PRO A 325 -2.58 18.30 -17.51
CA PRO A 325 -1.30 17.82 -17.98
C PRO A 325 -0.29 18.20 -16.90
N GLN A 326 0.32 17.21 -16.26
CA GLN A 326 1.44 17.48 -15.36
C GLN A 326 2.51 18.15 -16.22
N GLU A 327 2.64 19.47 -16.08
CA GLU A 327 3.81 20.18 -16.52
C GLU A 327 4.98 19.56 -15.75
N TRP A 328 5.81 18.81 -16.46
CA TRP A 328 6.99 18.19 -15.92
C TRP A 328 7.92 19.31 -15.42
N MET A 329 7.96 19.50 -14.10
CA MET A 329 8.97 20.30 -13.40
C MET A 329 9.97 19.40 -12.70
#